data_AF-B8IQI3-F1
#
_entry.id   AF-B8IQI3-F1
#
_cell.length_a   1.000
_cell.length_b   1.000
_cell.length_c   1.000
_cell.angle_alpha   90.00
_cell.angle_beta   90.00
_cell.angle_gamma   90.00
#
_symmetry.space_group_name_H-M   'P 1'
#
loop_
_entity.id
_entity.type
_entity.pdbx_description
1 polymer ?
#
loop_
_entity_poly.entity_id
_entity_poly.type
_entity_poly.pdbx_seq_one_letter_code
_entity_poly.pdbx_strand_id
1 'polypeptide(L)'
;MANTAQPQTGQSGRGFQVRQVTNIQASWQEQQRGQEGLFTVQLILDNGVEEYIMEPAADDLRSLLELFKLSKHTTFDLERKVLMFSNLGVE
;
A
#
# COMPACT_ATOMS: atom_id res chain seq x y z
N MET A 1 -20.63 15.15 -44.83
CA MET A 1 -19.49 15.44 -43.93
C MET A 1 -20.04 15.45 -42.52
N ALA A 2 -19.86 14.36 -41.76
CA ALA A 2 -20.27 14.27 -40.37
C ALA A 2 -19.00 14.01 -39.55
N ASN A 3 -18.61 15.00 -38.76
CA ASN A 3 -17.44 14.95 -37.89
C ASN A 3 -17.91 14.43 -36.53
N THR A 4 -17.85 13.11 -36.33
CA THR A 4 -18.16 12.49 -35.05
C THR A 4 -16.90 12.55 -34.19
N ALA A 5 -16.79 13.60 -33.37
CA ALA A 5 -15.74 13.68 -32.36
C ALA A 5 -15.93 12.53 -31.35
N GLN A 6 -14.98 11.60 -31.31
CA GLN A 6 -14.88 10.59 -30.26
C GLN A 6 -14.61 11.30 -28.93
N PRO A 7 -15.25 10.88 -27.82
CA PRO A 7 -14.93 11.41 -26.51
C PRO A 7 -13.47 11.05 -26.17
N GLN A 8 -12.63 12.06 -26.00
CA GLN A 8 -11.28 11.91 -25.49
C GLN A 8 -11.36 11.41 -24.05
N THR A 9 -11.16 10.10 -23.86
CA THR A 9 -10.96 9.51 -22.54
C THR A 9 -9.73 10.16 -21.91
N GLY A 10 -9.97 10.87 -20.81
CA GLY A 10 -9.04 11.24 -19.73
C GLY A 10 -7.61 11.56 -20.14
N GLN A 11 -7.21 12.82 -19.99
CA GLN A 11 -5.81 13.22 -19.91
C GLN A 11 -5.02 12.22 -19.07
N SER A 12 -4.02 11.58 -19.68
CA SER A 12 -2.97 10.82 -19.01
C SER A 12 -2.18 11.76 -18.11
N GLY A 13 -2.73 12.07 -16.93
CA GLY A 13 -2.04 12.80 -15.89
C GLY A 13 -0.87 11.96 -15.41
N ARG A 14 0.34 12.54 -15.45
CA ARG A 14 1.61 12.03 -14.89
C ARG A 14 1.37 10.82 -13.98
N GLY A 15 1.55 9.62 -14.53
CA GLY A 15 1.01 8.39 -13.94
C GLY A 15 1.53 8.18 -12.53
N PHE A 16 0.68 8.41 -11.53
CA PHE A 16 0.97 8.01 -10.16
C PHE A 16 1.18 6.49 -10.18
N GLN A 17 2.33 6.02 -9.71
CA GLN A 17 2.61 4.59 -9.61
C GLN A 17 1.88 4.02 -8.39
N VAL A 18 0.56 3.93 -8.50
CA VAL A 18 -0.32 3.35 -7.49
C VAL A 18 -0.54 1.89 -7.82
N ARG A 19 -0.23 1.01 -6.86
CA ARG A 19 -0.31 -0.44 -6.98
C ARG A 19 -1.33 -1.00 -5.98
N GLN A 20 -1.96 -2.12 -6.30
CA GLN A 20 -2.78 -2.83 -5.34
C GLN A 20 -1.90 -3.63 -4.38
N VAL A 21 -2.15 -3.51 -3.07
CA VAL A 21 -1.55 -4.43 -2.08
C VAL A 21 -2.39 -5.71 -2.08
N THR A 22 -1.80 -6.80 -2.55
CA THR A 22 -2.48 -8.10 -2.66
C THR A 22 -2.19 -9.01 -1.48
N ASN A 23 -1.04 -8.85 -0.83
CA ASN A 23 -0.70 -9.56 0.39
C ASN A 23 0.31 -8.75 1.22
N ILE A 24 0.42 -9.07 2.51
CA ILE A 24 1.44 -8.49 3.40
C ILE A 24 2.16 -9.60 4.17
N GLN A 25 3.44 -9.40 4.45
CA GLN A 25 4.22 -10.29 5.32
C GLN A 25 4.92 -9.44 6.37
N ALA A 26 4.65 -9.73 7.65
CA ALA A 26 5.35 -9.09 8.76
C ALA A 26 6.52 -9.96 9.21
N SER A 27 7.65 -9.33 9.54
CA SER A 27 8.78 -9.99 10.16
C SER A 27 9.32 -9.16 11.32
N TRP A 28 10.05 -9.82 12.22
CA TRP A 28 10.72 -9.19 13.35
C TRP A 28 12.15 -9.72 13.45
N GLN A 29 13.09 -8.81 13.65
CA GLN A 29 14.50 -9.13 13.79
C GLN A 29 15.08 -8.57 15.08
N GLU A 30 15.72 -9.43 15.88
CA GLU A 30 16.56 -8.99 16.99
C GLU A 30 17.79 -8.24 16.44
N GLN A 31 17.94 -6.98 16.80
CA GLN A 31 19.08 -6.16 16.37
C GLN A 31 20.30 -6.44 17.26
N GLN A 32 20.09 -6.33 18.57
CA GLN A 32 21.07 -6.64 19.61
C GLN A 32 20.34 -7.22 20.82
N ARG A 33 21.04 -8.08 21.56
CA ARG A 33 20.47 -8.73 22.75
C ARG A 33 19.99 -7.69 23.76
N GLY A 34 18.70 -7.70 24.05
CA GLY A 34 18.07 -6.80 25.02
C GLY A 34 17.74 -5.40 24.50
N GLN A 35 17.97 -5.12 23.22
CA GLN A 35 17.48 -3.90 22.56
C GLN A 35 16.12 -4.15 21.90
N GLU A 36 15.44 -3.08 21.52
CA GLU A 36 14.25 -3.17 20.68
C GLU A 36 14.60 -3.83 19.34
N GLY A 37 13.75 -4.78 18.92
CA GLY A 37 13.88 -5.40 17.62
C GLY A 37 13.27 -4.55 16.52
N LEU A 38 13.62 -4.86 15.28
CA LEU A 38 13.10 -4.17 14.10
C LEU A 38 11.94 -4.97 13.52
N PHE A 39 10.77 -4.34 13.42
CA PHE A 39 9.68 -4.86 12.60
C PHE A 39 9.84 -4.42 11.16
N THR A 40 9.58 -5.34 10.24
CA THR A 40 9.39 -5.00 8.84
C THR A 40 8.06 -5.53 8.35
N VAL A 41 7.46 -4.83 7.40
CA VAL A 41 6.26 -5.27 6.68
C VAL A 41 6.55 -5.20 5.19
N GLN A 42 6.56 -6.35 4.54
CA GLN A 42 6.65 -6.46 3.09
C GLN A 42 5.24 -6.38 2.50
N LEU A 43 5.05 -5.42 1.61
CA LEU A 43 3.89 -5.30 0.75
C LEU A 43 4.14 -6.10 -0.52
N ILE A 44 3.26 -7.04 -0.83
CA ILE A 44 3.24 -7.73 -2.13
C ILE A 44 2.24 -7.00 -3.01
N LEU A 45 2.73 -6.43 -4.11
CA LEU A 45 1.99 -5.54 -4.99
C LEU A 45 1.59 -6.25 -6.28
N ASP A 46 0.35 -6.01 -6.73
CA ASP A 46 -0.21 -6.56 -7.98
C ASP A 46 0.04 -8.08 -8.15
N ASN A 47 -0.16 -8.87 -7.10
CA ASN A 47 0.09 -10.33 -7.04
C ASN A 47 1.57 -10.75 -7.24
N GLY A 48 2.50 -9.91 -6.77
CA GLY A 48 3.94 -10.21 -6.78
C GLY A 48 4.68 -9.67 -8.02
N VAL A 49 4.06 -8.75 -8.76
CA VAL A 49 4.76 -8.01 -9.82
C VAL A 49 5.82 -7.09 -9.23
N GLU A 50 5.56 -6.55 -8.05
CA GLU A 50 6.45 -5.66 -7.33
C GLU A 50 6.30 -5.84 -5.83
N GLU A 51 7.31 -5.44 -5.07
CA GLU A 51 7.31 -5.56 -3.61
C GLU A 51 7.91 -4.30 -2.99
N TYR A 52 7.44 -3.97 -1.78
CA TYR A 52 7.99 -2.85 -1.01
C TYR A 52 8.11 -3.21 0.46
N ILE A 53 9.27 -2.95 1.08
CA ILE A 53 9.49 -3.20 2.49
C ILE A 53 9.35 -1.89 3.25
N MET A 54 8.49 -1.91 4.27
CA MET A 54 8.33 -0.85 5.25
C MET A 54 8.96 -1.26 6.57
N GLU A 55 9.46 -0.27 7.31
CA GLU A 55 10.00 -0.44 8.66
C GLU A 55 9.17 0.41 9.64
N PRO A 56 7.91 0.01 9.94
CA PRO A 56 7.08 0.78 10.84
C PRO A 56 7.65 0.75 12.27
N ALA A 57 7.42 1.82 13.03
CA ALA A 57 7.64 1.79 14.47
C ALA A 57 6.73 0.72 15.11
N ALA A 58 7.17 0.14 16.23
CA ALA A 58 6.44 -0.92 16.92
C ALA A 58 5.01 -0.49 17.32
N ASP A 59 4.86 0.77 17.75
CA ASP A 59 3.57 1.34 18.17
C ASP A 59 2.61 1.53 16.98
N ASP A 60 3.13 1.80 15.79
CA ASP A 60 2.33 1.98 14.57
C ASP A 60 1.88 0.65 13.96
N LEU A 61 2.69 -0.41 14.14
CA LEU A 61 2.47 -1.69 13.49
C LEU A 61 1.09 -2.28 13.82
N ARG A 62 0.65 -2.20 15.08
CA ARG A 62 -0.65 -2.73 15.47
C ARG A 62 -1.79 -2.03 14.74
N SER A 63 -1.78 -0.70 14.73
CA SER A 63 -2.78 0.12 14.03
C SER A 63 -2.78 -0.17 12.53
N LEU A 64 -1.60 -0.33 11.94
CA LEU A 64 -1.44 -0.67 10.53
C LEU A 64 -2.07 -2.04 10.21
N LEU A 65 -1.79 -3.07 11.02
CA LEU A 65 -2.36 -4.41 10.83
C LEU A 65 -3.88 -4.42 11.00
N GLU A 66 -4.45 -3.63 11.92
CA GLU A 66 -5.89 -3.49 12.06
C GLU A 66 -6.52 -2.81 10.84
N LEU A 67 -5.89 -1.76 10.29
CA LEU A 67 -6.36 -1.14 9.03
C LEU A 67 -6.33 -2.13 7.86
N PHE A 68 -5.32 -2.99 7.76
CA PHE A 68 -5.28 -4.06 6.77
C PHE A 68 -6.42 -5.08 6.92
N LYS A 69 -6.82 -5.41 8.16
CA LYS A 69 -7.95 -6.33 8.41
C LYS A 69 -9.30 -5.69 8.06
N LEU A 70 -9.46 -4.40 8.35
CA LEU A 70 -10.72 -3.67 8.14
C LEU A 70 -10.93 -3.27 6.68
N SER A 71 -9.86 -2.98 5.97
CA SER A 71 -9.90 -2.56 4.57
C SER A 71 -10.26 -3.71 3.64
N LYS A 72 -11.25 -3.49 2.77
CA LYS A 72 -11.56 -4.45 1.68
C LYS A 72 -10.59 -4.32 0.50
N HIS A 73 -9.93 -3.18 0.37
CA HIS A 73 -9.04 -2.88 -0.73
C HIS A 73 -8.01 -1.84 -0.31
N THR A 74 -6.74 -2.21 -0.42
CA THR A 74 -5.61 -1.35 -0.06
C THR A 74 -4.73 -1.12 -1.27
N THR A 75 -4.34 0.13 -1.49
CA THR A 75 -3.38 0.52 -2.52
C THR A 75 -2.18 1.22 -1.92
N PHE A 76 -1.06 1.19 -2.65
CA PHE A 76 0.18 1.83 -2.25
C PHE A 76 0.68 2.74 -3.38
N ASP A 77 0.92 4.00 -3.05
CA ASP A 77 1.59 4.94 -3.93
C ASP A 77 3.12 4.76 -3.79
N LEU A 78 3.75 4.20 -4.82
CA LEU A 78 5.19 3.92 -4.83
C LEU A 78 6.04 5.18 -4.81
N GLU A 79 5.55 6.30 -5.36
CA GLU A 79 6.31 7.55 -5.41
C GLU A 79 6.26 8.26 -4.06
N ARG A 80 5.05 8.36 -3.49
CA ARG A 80 4.81 9.10 -2.24
C ARG A 80 4.98 8.28 -0.98
N LYS A 81 5.09 6.96 -1.12
CA LYS A 81 5.16 6.00 -0.01
C LYS A 81 3.94 6.08 0.92
N VAL A 82 2.75 6.13 0.31
CA VAL A 82 1.48 6.27 1.04
C VAL A 82 0.64 5.01 0.88
N LEU A 83 0.24 4.41 2.01
CA LEU A 83 -0.80 3.38 2.05
C LEU A 83 -2.18 4.02 2.14
N MET A 84 -3.09 3.57 1.28
CA MET A 84 -4.47 4.04 1.23
C MET A 84 -5.41 2.86 1.47
N PHE A 85 -6.18 2.93 2.56
CA PHE A 85 -7.13 1.91 2.99
C PHE A 85 -8.54 2.35 2.59
N SER A 86 -9.17 1.62 1.66
CA SER A 86 -10.49 1.97 1.14
C SER A 86 -11.60 1.21 1.85
N ASN A 87 -12.80 1.79 1.86
CA ASN A 87 -14.02 1.18 2.39
C ASN A 87 -13.94 0.83 3.89
N LEU A 88 -13.24 1.65 4.67
CA LEU A 88 -13.32 1.59 6.12
C LEU A 88 -14.75 1.95 6.54
N GLY A 89 -15.38 1.11 7.36
CA GLY A 89 -16.70 1.40 7.93
C GLY A 89 -16.59 2.61 8.85
N VAL A 90 -17.09 3.75 8.41
CA VAL A 90 -17.27 4.93 9.26
C VAL A 90 -18.75 4.93 9.63
N GLU A 91 -19.07 4.34 10.78
CA GLU A 91 -20.39 4.47 11.40
C GLU A 91 -20.51 5.81 12.13
#